data_AF-A0A9X5XHC8-F1
#
_entry.id   AF-A0A9X5XHC8-F1
#
_cell.length_a   1.000
_cell.length_b   1.000
_cell.length_c   1.000
_cell.angle_alpha   90.00
_cell.angle_beta   90.00
_cell.angle_gamma   90.00
#
_symmetry.space_group_name_H-M   'P 1'
#
loop_
_entity.id
_entity.type
_entity.pdbx_description
1 polymer ?
#
loop_
_entity_poly.entity_id
_entity_poly.type
_entity_poly.pdbx_seq_one_letter_code
_entity_poly.pdbx_strand_id
1 'polypeptide(L)' 'MQALIFLLVIVGILAVVAIAMAVKVVKQYEQGVLFRFGRLVGTRTPGLRIIIPVVDVLHRVSLRVVTMPIQSQGIITRD' A
#
# COMPACT_ATOMS: atom_id res chain seq x y z
N MET A 1 3.06 -40.06 10.87
CA MET A 1 3.92 -39.58 9.77
C MET A 1 3.14 -38.74 8.75
N GLN A 2 2.05 -39.24 8.17
CA GLN A 2 1.24 -38.48 7.20
C GLN A 2 0.68 -37.16 7.77
N ALA A 3 0.19 -37.15 9.00
CA ALA A 3 -0.30 -35.91 9.65
C ALA A 3 0.80 -34.85 9.85
N LEU A 4 2.04 -35.27 10.15
CA LEU A 4 3.18 -34.37 10.30
C LEU A 4 3.58 -33.74 8.96
N ILE A 5 3.60 -34.55 7.90
CA ILE A 5 3.86 -34.08 6.53
C ILE A 5 2.79 -33.07 6.11
N PHE A 6 1.53 -33.36 6.38
CA PHE A 6 0.43 -32.46 6.07
C PHE A 6 0.53 -31.11 6.80
N LEU A 7 0.87 -31.14 8.09
CA LEU A 7 1.11 -29.92 8.88
C LEU A 7 2.26 -29.08 8.31
N LEU A 8 3.38 -29.73 7.96
CA LEU A 8 4.53 -29.05 7.37
C LEU A 8 4.20 -28.39 6.02
N VAL A 9 3.41 -29.08 5.19
CA VAL A 9 2.93 -28.52 3.92
C VAL A 9 2.08 -27.28 4.15
N ILE A 10 1.13 -27.32 5.09
CA ILE A 10 0.27 -26.17 5.43
C ILE A 10 1.12 -24.98 5.91
N VAL A 11 2.03 -25.22 6.84
CA VAL A 11 2.91 -24.17 7.38
C VAL A 11 3.80 -23.59 6.28
N GLY A 12 4.33 -24.44 5.39
CA GLY A 12 5.12 -24.00 4.24
C GLY A 12 4.33 -23.09 3.31
N ILE A 13 3.09 -23.46 2.97
CA ILE A 13 2.20 -22.63 2.14
C ILE A 13 1.91 -21.30 2.82
N LEU A 14 1.56 -21.30 4.11
CA LEU A 14 1.31 -20.08 4.87
C LEU A 14 2.52 -19.14 4.89
N ALA A 15 3.73 -19.68 5.07
CA ALA A 15 4.96 -18.91 5.06
C ALA A 15 5.19 -18.24 3.69
N VAL A 16 5.01 -18.97 2.59
CA VAL A 16 5.16 -18.44 1.23
C VAL A 16 4.15 -17.32 0.96
N VAL A 17 2.89 -17.51 1.34
CA VAL A 17 1.83 -16.49 1.19
C VAL A 17 2.16 -15.25 2.03
N ALA A 18 2.61 -15.42 3.27
CA ALA A 18 2.98 -14.30 4.13
C ALA A 18 4.14 -13.47 3.54
N ILE A 19 5.18 -14.13 3.01
CA ILE A 19 6.31 -13.44 2.37
C ILE A 19 5.83 -12.70 1.12
N ALA A 20 5.01 -13.33 0.28
CA ALA A 20 4.48 -12.70 -0.92
C ALA A 20 3.63 -11.46 -0.60
N MET A 21 2.87 -11.47 0.50
CA MET A 21 2.08 -10.32 0.95
C MET A 21 2.94 -9.22 1.59
N ALA A 22 4.04 -9.59 2.25
CA ALA A 22 4.95 -8.67 2.93
C ALA A 22 5.72 -7.79 1.96
N VAL A 23 6.03 -8.28 0.75
CA VAL A 23 6.81 -7.54 -0.24
C VAL A 23 5.92 -6.61 -1.05
N LYS A 24 6.14 -5.29 -0.92
CA LYS A 24 5.45 -4.26 -1.69
C LYS A 24 6.46 -3.39 -2.44
N VAL A 25 6.13 -3.05 -3.68
CA VAL A 25 6.91 -2.07 -4.47
C VAL A 25 6.22 -0.72 -4.41
N VAL A 26 6.99 0.35 -4.16
CA VAL A 26 6.56 1.75 -4.27
C VAL A 26 7.26 2.35 -5.49
N LYS A 27 6.50 2.94 -6.42
CA LYS A 27 7.06 3.50 -7.65
C LYS A 27 7.75 4.84 -7.37
N GLN A 28 8.65 5.28 -8.26
CA GLN A 28 9.40 6.52 -8.05
C GLN A 28 8.56 7.79 -7.98
N TYR A 29 7.44 7.83 -8.71
CA TYR A 29 6.50 8.95 -8.67
C TYR A 29 5.46 8.81 -7.54
N GLU A 30 5.60 7.85 -6.65
CA GLU A 30 4.71 7.60 -5.51
C GLU A 30 5.49 7.71 -4.20
N GLN A 31 4.82 8.14 -3.15
CA GLN A 31 5.31 8.04 -1.78
C GLN A 31 4.46 7.02 -1.02
N GLY A 32 5.12 6.06 -0.39
CA GLY A 32 4.44 5.12 0.49
C GLY A 32 4.12 5.77 1.83
N VAL A 33 2.90 5.68 2.31
CA VAL A 33 2.50 6.09 3.67
C VAL A 33 2.13 4.82 4.42
N LEU A 34 2.92 4.48 5.43
CA LEU A 34 2.74 3.24 6.19
C LEU A 34 1.95 3.51 7.47
N PHE A 35 0.83 2.82 7.58
CA PHE A 35 0.03 2.76 8.80
C PHE A 35 0.20 1.41 9.47
N ARG A 36 0.26 1.40 10.79
CA ARG A 36 0.28 0.20 11.62
C ARG A 36 -0.84 0.29 12.63
N PHE A 37 -1.79 -0.66 12.58
CA PHE A 37 -2.98 -0.64 13.45
C PHE A 37 -3.69 0.72 13.47
N GLY A 38 -3.82 1.37 12.31
CA GLY A 38 -4.47 2.67 12.17
C GLY A 38 -3.62 3.89 12.56
N ARG A 39 -2.38 3.72 13.05
CA ARG A 39 -1.46 4.82 13.37
C ARG A 39 -0.40 5.01 12.30
N LEU A 40 -0.03 6.27 12.04
CA LEU A 40 1.05 6.59 11.11
C LEU A 40 2.38 6.15 11.71
N VAL A 41 3.09 5.27 11.00
CA VAL A 41 4.49 4.92 11.34
C VAL A 41 5.45 5.87 10.62
N GLY A 42 5.09 6.29 9.41
CA GLY A 42 5.85 7.25 8.63
C GLY A 42 5.73 7.03 7.13
N THR A 43 6.52 7.79 6.39
CA THR A 43 6.61 7.68 4.94
C THR A 43 7.72 6.71 4.53
N ARG A 44 7.55 6.09 3.37
CA ARG A 44 8.48 5.15 2.75
C ARG A 44 8.85 5.69 1.39
N THR A 45 10.15 5.89 1.18
CA THR A 45 10.65 6.32 -0.14
C THR A 45 10.48 5.18 -1.16
N PRO A 46 10.46 5.51 -2.45
CA PRO A 46 10.31 4.53 -3.52
C PRO A 46 11.28 3.35 -3.46
N GLY A 47 10.89 2.23 -4.08
CA GLY A 47 11.65 0.99 -4.13
C GLY A 47 10.92 -0.20 -3.49
N LEU A 48 11.67 -1.27 -3.25
CA LEU A 48 11.18 -2.48 -2.59
C LEU A 48 11.03 -2.24 -1.08
N ARG A 49 9.84 -2.47 -0.54
CA ARG A 49 9.52 -2.26 0.87
C ARG A 49 8.88 -3.50 1.45
N ILE A 50 9.41 -3.92 2.59
CA ILE A 50 8.83 -4.99 3.39
C ILE A 50 7.87 -4.36 4.40
N ILE A 51 6.67 -4.91 4.47
CA ILE A 51 5.63 -4.58 5.44
C ILE A 51 5.22 -5.84 6.18
N ILE A 52 4.72 -5.69 7.40
CA ILE A 52 4.15 -6.83 8.13
C ILE A 52 2.71 -7.02 7.63
N PRO A 53 2.41 -8.11 6.90
CA PRO A 53 1.05 -8.33 6.40
C PRO A 53 0.06 -8.41 7.58
N VAL A 54 -1.21 -8.08 7.33
CA VAL A 54 -2.31 -7.99 8.32
C VAL A 54 -2.22 -6.78 9.26
N VAL A 55 -1.02 -6.45 9.73
CA VAL A 55 -0.79 -5.37 10.72
C VAL A 55 -0.56 -4.02 10.05
N ASP A 56 0.23 -4.03 8.98
CA ASP A 56 0.64 -2.83 8.26
C ASP A 56 -0.20 -2.62 6.99
N VAL A 57 -0.60 -1.37 6.77
CA VAL A 57 -1.28 -0.92 5.56
C VAL A 57 -0.41 0.14 4.89
N LEU A 58 0.05 -0.14 3.67
CA LEU A 58 0.85 0.79 2.86
C LEU A 58 -0.02 1.46 1.81
N HIS A 59 -0.34 2.74 2.02
CA HIS A 59 -1.00 3.57 1.01
C HIS A 59 0.04 4.18 0.07
N ARG A 60 -0.21 4.16 -1.24
CA ARG A 60 0.67 4.79 -2.24
C ARG A 60 0.03 6.09 -2.68
N VAL A 61 0.72 7.21 -2.44
CA VAL A 61 0.25 8.54 -2.80
C VAL A 61 1.08 9.03 -3.97
N SER A 62 0.42 9.42 -5.07
CA SER A 62 1.11 9.99 -6.23
C SER A 62 1.67 11.37 -5.88
N LEU A 63 2.94 11.60 -6.23
CA LEU A 63 3.60 12.90 -6.13
C LEU A 63 3.40 13.76 -7.40
N ARG A 64 2.69 13.25 -8.41
CA ARG A 64 2.42 13.97 -9.65
C ARG A 64 1.41 15.09 -9.43
N VAL A 65 1.64 16.21 -10.11
CA VAL A 65 0.68 17.32 -10.17
C VAL A 65 -0.56 16.84 -10.93
N VAL A 66 -1.74 17.04 -10.34
CA VAL A 66 -3.03 16.77 -10.97
C VAL A 66 -3.76 18.11 -11.16
N THR A 67 -4.32 18.32 -12.34
CA THR A 67 -5.16 19.49 -12.60
C THR A 67 -6.56 19.22 -12.07
N MET A 68 -7.09 20.15 -11.28
CA MET A 68 -8.47 20.08 -10.82
C MET A 68 -9.32 20.98 -11.74
N PRO A 69 -10.22 20.41 -12.56
CA PRO A 69 -11.10 21.23 -13.39
C PRO A 69 -12.09 21.96 -12.47
N ILE A 70 -12.12 23.29 -12.58
CA ILE A 70 -13.18 24.08 -11.95
C ILE A 70 -14.43 24.01 -12.83
N GLN A 71 -15.59 23.84 -12.22
CA GLN A 71 -16.86 23.90 -12.94
C GLN A 71 -17.07 25.33 -13.46
N SER A 72 -17.53 25.46 -14.69
CA SER A 72 -17.92 26.75 -15.24
C SER A 72 -19.08 27.31 -14.42
N GLN A 73 -18.91 28.48 -13.84
CA GLN A 73 -19.97 29.19 -13.11
C GLN A 73 -20.53 30.27 -14.02
N GLY A 74 -21.83 30.24 -14.28
CA GLY A 74 -22.52 31.31 -15.00
C GLY A 74 -22.54 32.57 -14.15
N ILE A 75 -21.70 33.55 -14.50
CA ILE A 75 -21.66 34.86 -13.87
C ILE A 75 -22.18 35.91 -14.85
N ILE A 76 -23.04 36.81 -14.38
CA ILE A 76 -23.46 37.99 -15.11
C ILE A 76 -22.70 39.16 -14.50
N THR A 77 -21.91 39.84 -15.32
CA THR A 77 -21.19 41.06 -14.94
C THR A 77 -22.20 42.20 -14.71
N ARG A 78 -21.80 43.21 -13.95
CA ARG A 78 -22.71 44.30 -13.49
C ARG A 78 -22.83 45.45 -14.51
N ASP A 79 -22.34 45.26 -15.73
CA ASP A 79 -22.32 46.25 -16.81
C ASP A 79 -23.62 46.29 -17.62
#